data_AF-A0A0D0MRS9-F1
#
_entry.id   AF-A0A0D0MRS9-F1
#
_cell.length_a   1.000
_cell.length_b   1.000
_cell.length_c   1.000
_cell.angle_alpha   90.00
_cell.angle_beta   90.00
_cell.angle_gamma   90.00
#
_symmetry.space_group_name_H-M   'P 1'
#
loop_
_entity.id
_entity.type
_entity.pdbx_description
1 polymer ?
#
loop_
_entity_poly.entity_id
_entity_poly.type
_entity_poly.pdbx_seq_one_letter_code
_entity_poly.pdbx_strand_id
1 'polypeptide(L)'
;MKRILLGTLFAAVSINAMAQAPGGPDCGWGNMLFEGQRGTPAHFLASTTNGTSGNATFGMTSGTNGCSTNSALTYGGKSWLAMNGMMDELSKDMAMGQGEALTTYAVVLGVAPEDRARFASVTHEHFSQIFSKADATAEDVHANTVNVLKNDPTLAKYATQA
;
A
#
# COMPACT_ATOMS: atom_id res chain seq x y z
N MET A 1 -1.43 -36.81 38.21
CA MET A 1 -0.30 -35.95 37.79
C MET A 1 -0.17 -36.02 36.28
N LYS A 2 -0.01 -34.85 35.64
CA LYS A 2 0.34 -34.60 34.22
C LYS A 2 -0.78 -34.86 33.20
N ARG A 3 -1.11 -33.99 32.25
CA ARG A 3 -0.64 -32.65 31.87
C ARG A 3 -1.79 -32.02 31.06
N ILE A 4 -2.21 -30.83 31.49
CA ILE A 4 -3.08 -29.94 30.73
C ILE A 4 -2.26 -29.44 29.54
N LEU A 5 -2.73 -29.64 28.31
CA LEU A 5 -2.25 -28.91 27.14
C LEU A 5 -3.48 -28.36 26.42
N LEU A 6 -3.89 -27.18 26.87
CA LEU A 6 -4.68 -26.23 26.10
C LEU A 6 -3.98 -26.03 24.76
N GLY A 7 -4.60 -26.50 23.68
CA GLY A 7 -4.27 -26.06 22.33
C GLY A 7 -4.74 -24.61 22.19
N THR A 8 -3.82 -23.66 22.40
CA THR A 8 -4.02 -22.25 22.09
C THR A 8 -4.26 -22.11 20.59
N LEU A 9 -5.52 -21.88 20.25
CA LEU A 9 -5.98 -21.43 18.95
C LEU A 9 -5.32 -20.07 18.69
N PHE A 10 -4.29 -20.03 17.84
CA PHE A 10 -3.75 -18.78 17.31
C PHE A 10 -4.84 -18.16 16.43
N ALA A 11 -5.64 -17.26 17.00
CA ALA A 11 -6.45 -16.34 16.24
C ALA A 11 -5.48 -15.40 15.49
N ALA A 12 -5.22 -15.70 14.22
CA ALA A 12 -4.61 -14.75 13.31
C ALA A 12 -5.57 -13.56 13.20
N VAL A 13 -5.33 -12.53 14.02
CA VAL A 13 -5.97 -11.23 13.84
C VAL A 13 -5.47 -10.71 12.50
N SER A 14 -6.28 -10.90 11.46
CA SER A 14 -6.07 -10.26 10.18
C SER A 14 -6.24 -8.77 10.44
N ILE A 15 -5.14 -8.05 10.58
CA ILE A 15 -5.14 -6.59 10.62
C ILE A 15 -5.60 -6.17 9.22
N ASN A 16 -6.90 -5.98 9.05
CA ASN A 16 -7.45 -5.44 7.82
C ASN A 16 -6.83 -4.06 7.67
N ALA A 17 -5.96 -3.89 6.66
CA ALA A 17 -5.49 -2.59 6.25
C ALA A 17 -6.72 -1.80 5.80
N MET A 18 -7.25 -0.96 6.70
CA MET A 18 -8.35 -0.08 6.37
C MET A 18 -7.82 0.95 5.37
N ALA A 19 -8.42 1.00 4.19
CA ALA A 19 -8.13 2.07 3.25
C ALA A 19 -8.53 3.40 3.90
N GLN A 20 -7.57 4.30 4.10
CA GLN A 20 -7.83 5.57 4.79
C GLN A 20 -8.46 6.56 3.80
N ALA A 21 -9.78 6.69 3.83
CA ALA A 21 -10.47 7.76 3.11
C ALA A 21 -10.16 9.14 3.74
N PRO A 22 -10.21 10.24 2.97
CA PRO A 22 -10.15 11.58 3.53
C PRO A 22 -11.19 11.78 4.64
N GLY A 23 -10.72 12.13 5.84
CA GLY A 23 -11.55 12.27 7.03
C GLY A 23 -11.81 10.96 7.80
N GLY A 24 -11.28 9.83 7.36
CA GLY A 24 -11.44 8.52 8.03
C GLY A 24 -12.53 7.63 7.41
N PRO A 25 -12.57 6.34 7.79
CA PRO A 25 -13.41 5.31 7.16
C PRO A 25 -14.92 5.59 7.26
N ASP A 26 -15.35 6.33 8.29
CA ASP A 26 -16.77 6.57 8.58
C ASP A 26 -17.18 8.05 8.42
N CYS A 27 -16.37 8.85 7.72
CA CYS A 27 -16.57 10.30 7.62
C CYS A 27 -17.74 10.69 6.71
N GLY A 28 -18.73 11.38 7.27
CA GLY A 28 -19.86 11.98 6.55
C GLY A 28 -21.15 11.13 6.56
N TRP A 29 -22.31 11.77 6.45
CA TRP A 29 -23.62 11.09 6.58
C TRP A 29 -23.96 10.15 5.43
N GLY A 30 -23.26 10.20 4.30
CA GLY A 30 -23.34 9.19 3.27
C GLY A 30 -22.96 7.81 3.81
N ASN A 31 -21.93 7.72 4.66
CA ASN A 31 -21.59 6.46 5.32
C ASN A 31 -22.69 6.00 6.29
N MET A 32 -23.31 6.93 7.02
CA MET A 32 -24.47 6.64 7.88
C MET A 32 -25.70 6.19 7.07
N LEU A 33 -26.00 6.85 5.95
CA LEU A 33 -27.18 6.58 5.12
C LEU A 33 -27.12 5.21 4.45
N PHE A 34 -25.91 4.77 4.08
CA PHE A 34 -25.66 3.50 3.42
C PHE A 34 -24.94 2.49 4.33
N GLU A 35 -25.05 2.66 5.65
CA GLU A 35 -24.41 1.80 6.63
C GLU A 35 -24.81 0.33 6.41
N GLY A 36 -23.82 -0.57 6.50
CA GLY A 36 -24.01 -2.01 6.29
C GLY A 36 -24.14 -2.44 4.82
N GLN A 37 -24.26 -1.50 3.86
CA GLN A 37 -24.25 -1.83 2.44
C GLN A 37 -22.81 -2.06 1.94
N ARG A 38 -22.67 -2.91 0.91
CA ARG A 38 -21.37 -3.35 0.38
C ARG A 38 -21.31 -3.13 -1.13
N GLY A 39 -20.09 -3.01 -1.65
CA GLY A 39 -19.83 -2.95 -3.09
C GLY A 39 -19.92 -1.55 -3.69
N THR A 40 -19.44 -1.44 -4.93
CA THR A 40 -19.21 -0.16 -5.62
C THR A 40 -20.42 0.78 -5.66
N PRO A 41 -21.67 0.33 -5.94
CA PRO A 41 -22.81 1.25 -5.98
C PRO A 41 -23.08 1.95 -4.64
N ALA A 42 -23.01 1.22 -3.54
CA ALA A 42 -23.23 1.78 -2.20
C ALA A 42 -22.14 2.79 -1.83
N HIS A 43 -20.87 2.44 -2.05
CA HIS A 43 -19.75 3.35 -1.83
C HIS A 43 -19.84 4.60 -2.71
N PHE A 44 -20.21 4.46 -3.99
CA PHE A 44 -20.37 5.58 -4.91
C PHE A 44 -21.47 6.54 -4.46
N LEU A 45 -22.63 6.00 -4.06
CA LEU A 45 -23.74 6.83 -3.57
C LEU A 45 -23.40 7.50 -2.24
N ALA A 46 -22.78 6.78 -1.30
CA ALA A 46 -22.30 7.35 -0.04
C ALA A 46 -21.31 8.50 -0.26
N SER A 47 -20.29 8.30 -1.11
CA SER A 47 -19.33 9.34 -1.48
C SER A 47 -20.00 10.53 -2.18
N THR A 48 -20.97 10.27 -3.06
CA THR A 48 -21.72 11.33 -3.74
C THR A 48 -22.54 12.15 -2.75
N THR A 49 -23.24 11.50 -1.82
CA THR A 49 -24.00 12.17 -0.75
C THR A 49 -23.07 13.01 0.13
N ASN A 50 -21.88 12.49 0.47
CA ASN A 50 -20.89 13.22 1.24
C ASN A 50 -20.37 14.47 0.50
N GLY A 51 -20.11 14.33 -0.80
CA GLY A 51 -19.58 15.41 -1.64
C GLY A 51 -20.60 16.51 -1.92
N THR A 52 -21.84 16.17 -2.27
CA THR A 52 -22.86 17.16 -2.67
C THR A 52 -23.45 17.92 -1.49
N SER A 53 -23.52 17.30 -0.30
CA SER A 53 -23.96 17.98 0.93
C SER A 53 -22.84 18.72 1.65
N GLY A 54 -21.57 18.51 1.25
CA GLY A 54 -20.39 19.06 1.92
C GLY A 54 -20.22 18.60 3.38
N ASN A 55 -21.00 17.62 3.84
CA ASN A 55 -21.05 17.23 5.25
C ASN A 55 -19.75 16.55 5.73
N ALA A 56 -18.99 15.92 4.83
CA ALA A 56 -17.69 15.35 5.12
C ALA A 56 -16.66 16.47 5.32
N THR A 57 -16.67 17.49 4.46
CA THR A 57 -15.81 18.67 4.62
C THR A 57 -16.13 19.42 5.91
N PHE A 58 -17.41 19.67 6.20
CA PHE A 58 -17.83 20.26 7.46
C PHE A 58 -17.44 19.39 8.65
N GLY A 59 -17.61 18.06 8.55
CA GLY A 59 -17.21 17.12 9.59
C GLY A 59 -15.71 17.15 9.88
N MET A 60 -14.87 17.21 8.83
CA MET A 60 -13.42 17.32 8.97
C MET A 60 -12.98 18.63 9.63
N THR A 61 -13.64 19.75 9.35
CA THR A 61 -13.27 21.05 9.95
C THR A 61 -13.82 21.26 11.35
N SER A 62 -15.03 20.75 11.63
CA SER A 62 -15.70 20.90 12.92
C SER A 62 -15.42 19.74 13.90
N GLY A 63 -14.83 18.64 13.43
CA GLY A 63 -14.66 17.41 14.23
C GLY A 63 -15.97 16.66 14.48
N THR A 64 -16.92 16.73 13.54
CA THR A 64 -18.24 16.08 13.64
C THR A 64 -18.47 15.03 12.54
N ASN A 65 -19.67 14.45 12.47
CA ASN A 65 -20.09 13.53 11.41
C ASN A 65 -19.18 12.30 11.22
N GLY A 66 -18.59 11.80 12.32
CA GLY A 66 -17.68 10.65 12.28
C GLY A 66 -16.32 10.93 11.64
N CYS A 67 -16.00 12.19 11.31
CA CYS A 67 -14.77 12.55 10.64
C CYS A 67 -13.61 12.79 11.63
N SER A 68 -12.42 12.32 11.28
CA SER A 68 -11.15 12.54 11.98
C SER A 68 -10.01 12.74 10.98
N THR A 69 -9.21 13.77 11.20
CA THR A 69 -8.04 14.14 10.37
C THR A 69 -6.71 13.84 11.06
N ASN A 70 -6.74 13.15 12.20
CA ASN A 70 -5.55 12.89 13.02
C ASN A 70 -4.61 11.83 12.40
N SER A 71 -5.12 10.98 11.54
CA SER A 71 -4.35 9.93 10.87
C SER A 71 -3.75 10.43 9.56
N ALA A 72 -2.54 10.00 9.23
CA ALA A 72 -1.94 10.27 7.93
C ALA A 72 -2.77 9.64 6.80
N LEU A 73 -2.94 10.38 5.70
CA LEU A 73 -3.56 9.84 4.49
C LEU A 73 -2.61 8.84 3.83
N THR A 74 -3.17 7.71 3.42
CA THR A 74 -2.46 6.69 2.66
C THR A 74 -3.03 6.62 1.25
N TYR A 75 -2.20 6.25 0.28
CA TYR A 75 -2.63 6.01 -1.08
C TYR A 75 -2.41 4.54 -1.38
N GLY A 76 -3.50 3.78 -1.48
CA GLY A 76 -3.47 2.35 -1.77
C GLY A 76 -3.30 2.01 -3.26
N GLY A 77 -3.06 3.01 -4.12
CA GLY A 77 -2.76 2.79 -5.54
C GLY A 77 -1.27 2.96 -5.83
N LYS A 78 -0.86 2.60 -7.05
CA LYS A 78 0.52 2.77 -7.50
C LYS A 78 0.77 4.23 -7.87
N SER A 79 1.68 4.90 -7.13
CA SER A 79 2.10 6.26 -7.49
C SER A 79 3.09 6.23 -8.65
N TRP A 80 2.57 6.08 -9.86
CA TRP A 80 3.37 6.16 -11.09
C TRP A 80 4.05 7.51 -11.25
N LEU A 81 3.48 8.60 -10.73
CA LEU A 81 4.13 9.90 -10.75
C LEU A 81 5.44 9.90 -9.95
N ALA A 82 5.42 9.35 -8.74
CA ALA A 82 6.62 9.24 -7.91
C ALA A 82 7.66 8.31 -8.56
N MET A 83 7.22 7.20 -9.15
CA MET A 83 8.12 6.22 -9.75
C MET A 83 8.76 6.71 -11.04
N ASN A 84 7.99 7.35 -11.94
CA ASN A 84 8.55 7.96 -13.16
C ASN A 84 9.59 9.05 -12.85
N GLY A 85 9.38 9.82 -11.78
CA GLY A 85 10.30 10.89 -11.37
C GLY A 85 11.63 10.43 -10.77
N MET A 86 11.83 9.12 -10.56
CA MET A 86 13.03 8.56 -9.93
C MET A 86 13.66 7.40 -10.71
N MET A 87 13.26 7.18 -11.96
CA MET A 87 13.71 6.00 -12.73
C MET A 87 15.23 5.95 -12.92
N ASP A 88 15.86 7.11 -13.17
CA ASP A 88 17.30 7.20 -13.39
C ASP A 88 18.07 6.89 -12.12
N GLU A 89 17.71 7.51 -11.00
CA GLU A 89 18.29 7.23 -9.69
C GLU A 89 17.99 5.81 -9.22
N LEU A 90 16.77 5.31 -9.45
CA LEU A 90 16.37 3.95 -9.07
C LEU A 90 17.19 2.92 -9.82
N SER A 91 17.42 3.12 -11.12
CA SER A 91 18.27 2.27 -11.94
C SER A 91 19.69 2.21 -11.36
N LYS A 92 20.29 3.37 -11.09
CA LYS A 92 21.62 3.45 -10.50
C LYS A 92 21.68 2.78 -9.12
N ASP A 93 20.73 3.07 -8.24
CA ASP A 93 20.72 2.56 -6.86
C ASP A 93 20.48 1.05 -6.82
N MET A 94 19.61 0.51 -7.69
CA MET A 94 19.47 -0.94 -7.88
C MET A 94 20.75 -1.57 -8.41
N ALA A 95 21.40 -0.95 -9.40
CA ALA A 95 22.67 -1.42 -9.93
C ALA A 95 23.80 -1.35 -8.89
N MET A 96 23.72 -0.47 -7.89
CA MET A 96 24.65 -0.40 -6.76
C MET A 96 24.25 -1.31 -5.58
N GLY A 97 22.99 -1.75 -5.52
CA GLY A 97 22.42 -2.50 -4.40
C GLY A 97 22.16 -1.65 -3.14
N GLN A 98 22.23 -0.32 -3.27
CA GLN A 98 21.98 0.62 -2.18
C GLN A 98 21.65 2.01 -2.74
N GLY A 99 20.90 2.78 -1.97
CA GLY A 99 20.62 4.20 -2.28
C GLY A 99 19.22 4.64 -1.86
N GLU A 100 18.96 5.94 -1.99
CA GLU A 100 17.74 6.58 -1.53
C GLU A 100 16.54 6.23 -2.42
N ALA A 101 16.72 6.19 -3.74
CA ALA A 101 15.64 5.87 -4.67
C ALA A 101 15.23 4.40 -4.51
N LEU A 102 16.20 3.49 -4.35
CA LEU A 102 15.93 2.08 -4.03
C LEU A 102 15.18 1.92 -2.70
N THR A 103 15.61 2.64 -1.66
CA THR A 103 14.95 2.60 -0.35
C THR A 103 13.51 3.13 -0.45
N THR A 104 13.32 4.24 -1.16
CA THR A 104 12.00 4.84 -1.39
C THR A 104 11.09 3.89 -2.17
N TYR A 105 11.63 3.23 -3.20
CA TYR A 105 10.90 2.23 -3.96
C TYR A 105 10.47 1.05 -3.09
N ALA A 106 11.34 0.56 -2.19
CA ALA A 106 10.97 -0.46 -1.22
C ALA A 106 9.81 -0.01 -0.29
N VAL A 107 9.81 1.26 0.14
CA VAL A 107 8.71 1.84 0.94
C VAL A 107 7.41 1.90 0.15
N VAL A 108 7.46 2.32 -1.11
CA VAL A 108 6.29 2.36 -2.00
C VAL A 108 5.68 0.97 -2.19
N LEU A 109 6.53 -0.07 -2.28
CA LEU A 109 6.09 -1.46 -2.34
C LEU A 109 5.61 -2.04 -0.99
N GLY A 110 5.67 -1.26 0.10
CA GLY A 110 5.29 -1.73 1.42
C GLY A 110 6.28 -2.71 2.05
N VAL A 111 7.54 -2.75 1.59
CA VAL A 111 8.57 -3.64 2.13
C VAL A 111 8.91 -3.24 3.57
N ALA A 112 8.71 -4.18 4.50
CA ALA A 112 8.98 -3.97 5.91
C ALA A 112 10.49 -3.70 6.14
N PRO A 113 10.87 -2.83 7.11
CA PRO A 113 12.26 -2.44 7.35
C PRO A 113 13.25 -3.61 7.43
N GLU A 114 12.86 -4.71 8.07
CA GLU A 114 13.64 -5.93 8.26
C GLU A 114 13.97 -6.66 6.94
N ASP A 115 13.14 -6.52 5.91
CA ASP A 115 13.30 -7.20 4.63
C ASP A 115 14.01 -6.33 3.58
N ARG A 116 14.24 -5.04 3.86
CA ARG A 116 14.78 -4.07 2.87
C ARG A 116 16.20 -4.41 2.41
N ALA A 117 17.04 -4.96 3.29
CA ALA A 117 18.37 -5.40 2.91
C ALA A 117 18.33 -6.56 1.92
N ARG A 118 17.41 -7.53 2.12
CA ARG A 118 17.19 -8.63 1.19
C ARG A 118 16.60 -8.12 -0.13
N PHE A 119 15.63 -7.21 -0.06
CA PHE A 119 15.05 -6.56 -1.23
C PHE A 119 16.13 -5.90 -2.10
N ALA A 120 16.98 -5.07 -1.50
CA ALA A 120 18.06 -4.38 -2.21
C ALA A 120 19.02 -5.36 -2.89
N SER A 121 19.45 -6.41 -2.18
CA SER A 121 20.30 -7.47 -2.72
C SER A 121 19.67 -8.21 -3.88
N VAL A 122 18.37 -8.56 -3.78
CA VAL A 122 17.65 -9.29 -4.83
C VAL A 122 17.44 -8.42 -6.06
N THR A 123 17.04 -7.16 -5.89
CA THR A 123 16.88 -6.25 -7.03
C THR A 123 18.21 -5.94 -7.72
N HIS A 124 19.31 -5.94 -6.97
CA HIS A 124 20.66 -5.79 -7.51
C HIS A 124 21.10 -7.03 -8.31
N GLU A 125 20.95 -8.22 -7.73
CA GLU A 125 21.30 -9.49 -8.38
C GLU A 125 20.53 -9.69 -9.70
N HIS A 126 19.26 -9.28 -9.71
CA HIS A 126 18.37 -9.39 -10.86
C HIS A 126 18.24 -8.09 -11.66
N PHE A 127 19.19 -7.14 -11.52
CA PHE A 127 19.10 -5.82 -12.16
C PHE A 127 18.84 -5.90 -13.67
N SER A 128 19.55 -6.78 -14.38
CA SER A 128 19.39 -6.97 -15.83
C SER A 128 18.05 -7.59 -16.24
N GLN A 129 17.38 -8.29 -15.32
CA GLN A 129 16.03 -8.81 -15.53
C GLN A 129 14.97 -7.73 -15.26
N ILE A 130 15.24 -6.84 -14.30
CA ILE A 130 14.36 -5.73 -13.94
C ILE A 130 14.41 -4.62 -15.00
N PHE A 131 15.60 -4.15 -15.35
CA PHE A 131 15.87 -3.18 -16.40
C PHE A 131 16.26 -3.89 -17.70
N SER A 132 15.32 -4.63 -18.28
CA SER A 132 15.55 -5.53 -19.41
C SER A 132 15.77 -4.84 -20.78
N LYS A 133 15.44 -3.55 -20.88
CA LYS A 133 15.56 -2.75 -22.11
C LYS A 133 15.94 -1.30 -21.78
N ALA A 134 16.55 -0.61 -22.74
CA ALA A 134 17.08 0.74 -22.54
C ALA A 134 15.98 1.79 -22.29
N ASP A 135 14.79 1.58 -22.83
CA ASP A 135 13.60 2.42 -22.70
C ASP A 135 12.57 1.79 -21.75
N ALA A 136 13.03 1.08 -20.71
CA ALA A 136 12.14 0.48 -19.73
C ALA A 136 11.30 1.55 -19.04
N THR A 137 9.97 1.43 -19.17
CA THR A 137 9.05 2.31 -18.48
C THR A 137 9.00 1.97 -16.99
N ALA A 138 8.48 2.88 -16.18
CA ALA A 138 8.24 2.60 -14.77
C ALA A 138 7.35 1.35 -14.60
N GLU A 139 6.32 1.21 -15.43
CA GLU A 139 5.45 0.03 -15.42
C GLU A 139 6.21 -1.28 -15.72
N ASP A 140 7.10 -1.27 -16.72
CA ASP A 140 7.95 -2.43 -17.06
C ASP A 140 8.83 -2.82 -15.87
N VAL A 141 9.56 -1.84 -15.29
CA VAL A 141 10.48 -2.06 -14.17
C VAL A 141 9.75 -2.60 -12.95
N HIS A 142 8.57 -2.07 -12.67
CA HIS A 142 7.76 -2.55 -11.57
C HIS A 142 7.24 -3.97 -11.81
N ALA A 143 6.69 -4.26 -13.00
CA ALA A 143 6.22 -5.59 -13.34
C ALA A 143 7.34 -6.63 -13.25
N ASN A 144 8.53 -6.30 -13.76
CA ASN A 144 9.70 -7.18 -13.69
C ASN A 144 10.19 -7.36 -12.25
N THR A 145 10.22 -6.29 -11.46
CA THR A 145 10.55 -6.37 -10.03
C THR A 145 9.61 -7.33 -9.31
N VAL A 146 8.29 -7.16 -9.48
CA VAL A 146 7.29 -8.05 -8.87
C VAL A 146 7.52 -9.50 -9.28
N ASN A 147 7.87 -9.77 -10.54
CA ASN A 147 8.18 -11.12 -11.00
C ASN A 147 9.44 -11.70 -10.34
N VAL A 148 10.48 -10.89 -10.12
CA VAL A 148 11.66 -11.31 -9.36
C VAL A 148 11.28 -11.65 -7.91
N LEU A 149 10.51 -10.77 -7.25
CA LEU A 149 10.11 -10.96 -5.84
C LEU A 149 9.29 -12.24 -5.61
N LYS A 150 8.44 -12.64 -6.57
CA LYS A 150 7.64 -13.89 -6.47
C LYS A 150 8.50 -15.14 -6.28
N ASN A 151 9.73 -15.11 -6.77
CA ASN A 151 10.64 -16.25 -6.70
C ASN A 151 11.53 -16.22 -5.45
N ASP A 152 11.48 -15.16 -4.65
CA ASP A 152 12.24 -15.05 -3.41
C ASP A 152 11.39 -15.49 -2.20
N PRO A 153 11.86 -16.43 -1.37
CA PRO A 153 11.07 -16.99 -0.26
C PRO A 153 10.72 -15.96 0.83
N THR A 154 11.51 -14.90 0.97
CA THR A 154 11.29 -13.85 1.97
C THR A 154 10.41 -12.74 1.40
N LEU A 155 10.59 -12.41 0.12
CA LEU A 155 9.98 -11.23 -0.50
C LEU A 155 8.69 -11.52 -1.29
N ALA A 156 8.35 -12.79 -1.57
CA ALA A 156 7.15 -13.14 -2.33
C ALA A 156 5.86 -12.54 -1.75
N LYS A 157 5.79 -12.31 -0.43
CA LYS A 157 4.66 -11.65 0.25
C LYS A 157 4.42 -10.20 -0.19
N TYR A 158 5.43 -9.52 -0.75
CA TYR A 158 5.31 -8.16 -1.28
C TYR A 158 4.91 -8.12 -2.76
N ALA A 159 4.94 -9.27 -3.46
CA ALA A 159 4.63 -9.34 -4.88
C ALA A 159 3.13 -9.27 -5.21
N THR A 160 2.27 -9.18 -4.21
CA THR A 160 0.80 -9.08 -4.33
C THR A 160 0.24 -7.74 -3.89
N GLN A 161 1.06 -6.87 -3.30
CA GLN A 161 0.64 -5.53 -2.89
C GLN A 161 0.75 -4.59 -4.09
N ALA A 162 -0.40 -4.16 -4.60
CA ALA A 162 -0.55 -3.25 -5.73
C ALA A 162 -1.49 -2.12 -5.34
#